data_AF-A0A534SAV8-F1
#
_entry.id   AF-A0A534SAV8-F1
#
_cell.length_a   1.000
_cell.length_b   1.000
_cell.length_c   1.000
_cell.angle_alpha   90.00
_cell.angle_beta   90.00
_cell.angle_gamma   90.00
#
_symmetry.space_group_name_H-M   'P 1'
#
loop_
_entity.id
_entity.type
_entity.pdbx_description
1 polymer ?
#
loop_
_entity_poly.entity_id
_entity_poly.type
_entity_poly.pdbx_seq_one_letter_code
_entity_poly.pdbx_strand_id
1 'polypeptide(L)'
;MPKGFTIVASGLNVQAHTETEFNKAIDALGAGLGIFAAEECDVILMGGITLGTQRGYVAEQEVVAMLSRQVGLPVSTAMNATVEALKH
;
A
#
# COMPACT_ATOMS: atom_id res chain seq x y z
N MET A 1 -5.17 12.93 -13.17
CA MET A 1 -6.31 11.99 -13.15
C MET A 1 -7.40 12.52 -14.06
N PRO A 2 -7.99 11.68 -14.93
CA PRO A 2 -9.15 12.07 -15.74
C PRO A 2 -10.33 12.52 -14.87
N LYS A 3 -11.29 13.22 -15.49
CA LYS A 3 -12.55 13.57 -14.83
C LYS A 3 -13.29 12.30 -14.40
N GLY A 4 -13.84 12.28 -13.18
CA GLY A 4 -14.56 11.14 -12.61
C GLY A 4 -13.79 10.32 -11.58
N PHE A 5 -12.51 10.64 -11.34
CA PHE A 5 -11.73 10.04 -10.26
C PHE A 5 -11.70 10.94 -9.02
N THR A 6 -11.80 10.32 -7.84
CA THR A 6 -11.61 10.95 -6.54
C THR A 6 -10.43 10.29 -5.82
N ILE A 7 -9.69 11.05 -5.03
CA ILE A 7 -8.58 10.54 -4.21
C ILE A 7 -8.98 10.67 -2.75
N VAL A 8 -8.96 9.54 -2.04
CA VAL A 8 -8.99 9.49 -0.58
C VAL A 8 -7.57 9.24 -0.08
N ALA A 9 -7.03 10.15 0.73
CA ALA A 9 -5.65 10.07 1.20
C ALA A 9 -5.61 9.77 2.70
N SER A 10 -4.73 8.84 3.09
CA SER A 10 -4.38 8.58 4.49
C SER A 10 -2.86 8.44 4.63
N GLY A 11 -2.33 8.91 5.75
CA GLY A 11 -0.90 8.85 6.07
C GLY A 11 -0.62 7.81 7.15
N LEU A 12 0.49 7.07 7.01
CA LEU A 12 0.90 6.01 7.94
C LEU A 12 1.82 6.47 9.06
N ASN A 13 2.08 7.78 9.13
CA ASN A 13 2.83 8.44 10.20
C ASN A 13 4.21 7.81 10.53
N VAL A 14 4.92 7.28 9.52
CA VAL A 14 6.29 6.79 9.68
C VAL A 14 7.22 7.94 10.06
N GLN A 15 7.87 7.87 11.24
CA GLN A 15 8.74 8.94 11.72
C GLN A 15 10.21 8.78 11.36
N ALA A 16 10.64 7.55 11.04
CA ALA A 16 12.02 7.26 10.68
C ALA A 16 12.11 6.07 9.71
N HIS A 17 13.16 6.02 8.91
CA HIS A 17 13.44 4.92 7.97
C HIS A 17 14.03 3.70 8.69
N THR A 18 13.32 3.15 9.66
CA THR A 18 13.73 1.98 10.44
C THR A 18 12.71 0.87 10.28
N GLU A 19 13.16 -0.38 10.36
CA GLU A 19 12.26 -1.54 10.27
C GLU A 19 11.12 -1.46 11.29
N THR A 20 11.41 -1.00 12.51
CA THR A 20 10.41 -0.85 13.57
C THR A 20 9.29 0.12 13.19
N GLU A 21 9.60 1.28 12.61
CA GLU A 21 8.60 2.25 12.19
C GLU A 21 7.77 1.75 11.00
N PHE A 22 8.35 0.94 10.12
CA PHE A 22 7.60 0.32 9.04
C PHE A 22 6.67 -0.79 9.48
N ASN A 23 7.09 -1.63 10.41
CA ASN A 23 6.19 -2.65 10.98
C ASN A 23 4.98 -1.98 11.63
N LYS A 24 5.19 -0.93 12.42
CA LYS A 24 4.09 -0.15 12.98
C LYS A 24 3.15 0.40 11.90
N ALA A 25 3.69 0.91 10.79
CA ALA A 25 2.90 1.42 9.68
C ALA A 25 2.09 0.33 8.97
N ILE A 26 2.61 -0.89 8.83
CA ILE A 26 1.90 -2.05 8.25
C ILE A 26 0.79 -2.52 9.16
N ASP A 27 1.06 -2.60 10.47
CA ASP A 27 0.05 -2.98 11.45
C ASP A 27 -1.07 -1.92 11.49
N ALA A 28 -0.71 -0.64 11.42
CA ALA A 28 -1.65 0.46 11.32
C ALA A 28 -2.45 0.45 10.00
N LEU A 29 -1.83 0.06 8.87
CA LEU A 29 -2.54 -0.20 7.62
C LEU A 29 -3.58 -1.30 7.84
N GLY A 30 -3.19 -2.47 8.33
CA GLY A 30 -4.11 -3.58 8.58
C GLY A 30 -5.33 -3.16 9.42
N ALA A 31 -5.13 -2.35 10.46
CA ALA A 31 -6.22 -1.84 11.29
C ALA A 31 -7.03 -0.70 10.64
N GLY A 32 -6.38 0.17 9.86
CA GLY A 32 -6.96 1.40 9.31
C GLY A 32 -7.57 1.27 7.91
N LEU A 33 -7.29 0.19 7.19
CA LEU A 33 -7.75 0.01 5.81
C LEU A 33 -9.27 -0.12 5.69
N GLY A 34 -9.98 -0.44 6.79
CA GLY A 34 -11.44 -0.44 6.82
C GLY A 34 -12.07 0.92 6.46
N ILE A 35 -11.34 2.02 6.65
CA ILE A 35 -11.79 3.36 6.24
C ILE A 35 -11.97 3.42 4.72
N PHE A 36 -11.06 2.83 3.93
CA PHE A 36 -11.18 2.88 2.47
C PHE A 36 -12.32 2.04 1.93
N ALA A 37 -12.67 0.94 2.62
CA ALA A 37 -13.89 0.20 2.31
C ALA A 37 -15.15 1.02 2.61
N ALA A 38 -15.16 1.76 3.73
CA ALA A 38 -16.27 2.65 4.09
C ALA A 38 -16.42 3.85 3.14
N GLU A 39 -15.31 4.37 2.62
CA GLU A 39 -15.26 5.42 1.60
C GLU A 39 -15.51 4.90 0.17
N GLU A 40 -15.93 3.64 0.03
CA GLU A 40 -16.26 2.99 -1.25
C GLU A 40 -15.13 3.10 -2.29
N CYS A 41 -13.87 3.02 -1.83
CA CYS A 41 -12.72 3.06 -2.73
C CYS A 41 -12.66 1.79 -3.61
N ASP A 42 -12.45 1.96 -4.91
CA ASP A 42 -12.34 0.83 -5.85
C ASP A 42 -10.97 0.14 -5.81
N VAL A 43 -9.92 0.89 -5.43
CA VAL A 43 -8.52 0.43 -5.45
C VAL A 43 -7.71 1.21 -4.42
N ILE A 44 -6.70 0.54 -3.86
CA ILE A 44 -5.77 1.15 -2.91
C ILE A 44 -4.38 1.24 -3.54
N LEU A 45 -3.83 2.44 -3.58
CA LEU A 45 -2.44 2.69 -3.94
C LEU A 45 -1.64 3.02 -2.68
N MET A 46 -0.68 2.16 -2.35
CA MET A 46 0.30 2.42 -1.30
C MET A 46 1.49 3.18 -1.90
N GLY A 47 1.52 4.49 -1.65
CA GLY A 47 2.63 5.36 -2.03
C GLY A 47 3.72 5.42 -0.97
N GLY A 48 4.98 5.36 -1.40
CA GLY A 48 6.17 5.39 -0.54
C GLY A 48 7.13 4.23 -0.82
N ILE A 49 8.42 4.43 -0.62
CA ILE A 49 9.47 3.43 -0.88
C ILE A 49 10.02 2.93 0.44
N THR A 50 9.48 1.84 1.00
CA THR A 50 10.01 1.37 2.29
C THR A 50 9.96 -0.15 2.52
N LEU A 51 8.88 -0.86 2.18
CA LEU A 51 8.78 -2.31 2.43
C LEU A 51 9.63 -3.17 1.49
N GLY A 52 9.42 -3.09 0.17
CA GLY A 52 10.19 -3.88 -0.79
C GLY A 52 11.66 -3.49 -0.85
N THR A 53 12.01 -2.25 -0.48
CA THR A 53 13.41 -1.83 -0.39
C THR A 53 14.12 -2.36 0.85
N GLN A 54 13.40 -2.60 1.95
CA GLN A 54 14.01 -3.14 3.17
C GLN A 54 14.03 -4.66 3.20
N ARG A 55 12.94 -5.31 2.75
CA ARG A 55 12.73 -6.76 2.87
C ARG A 55 12.80 -7.50 1.55
N GLY A 56 13.05 -6.79 0.46
CA GLY A 56 13.06 -7.33 -0.88
C GLY A 56 11.66 -7.42 -1.50
N TYR A 57 11.64 -7.50 -2.83
CA TYR A 57 10.41 -7.48 -3.64
C TYR A 57 9.44 -8.61 -3.30
N VAL A 58 9.94 -9.81 -2.99
CA VAL A 58 9.09 -10.97 -2.65
C VAL A 58 8.29 -10.71 -1.37
N ALA A 59 8.93 -10.17 -0.33
CA ALA A 59 8.24 -9.83 0.91
C ALA A 59 7.19 -8.73 0.69
N GLU A 60 7.43 -7.79 -0.22
CA GLU A 60 6.42 -6.80 -0.59
C GLU A 60 5.20 -7.45 -1.25
N GLN A 61 5.39 -8.42 -2.15
CA GLN A 61 4.27 -9.14 -2.77
C GLN A 61 3.40 -9.86 -1.73
N GLU A 62 4.03 -10.49 -0.74
CA GLU A 62 3.33 -11.21 0.33
C GLU A 62 2.48 -10.25 1.17
N VAL A 63 3.04 -9.08 1.54
CA VAL A 63 2.31 -8.05 2.30
C VAL A 63 1.17 -7.47 1.46
N VAL A 64 1.39 -7.15 0.19
CA VAL A 64 0.34 -6.64 -0.71
C VAL A 64 -0.79 -7.66 -0.84
N ALA A 65 -0.47 -8.94 -1.04
CA ALA A 65 -1.46 -10.01 -1.15
C ALA A 65 -2.25 -10.19 0.15
N MET A 66 -1.59 -10.12 1.31
CA MET A 66 -2.23 -10.15 2.62
C MET A 66 -3.22 -8.99 2.79
N LEU A 67 -2.78 -7.76 2.54
CA LEU A 67 -3.61 -6.56 2.70
C LEU A 67 -4.79 -6.58 1.72
N SER A 68 -4.56 -6.94 0.46
CA SER A 68 -5.64 -7.06 -0.53
C SER A 68 -6.72 -8.05 -0.10
N ARG A 69 -6.33 -9.21 0.45
CA ARG A 69 -7.27 -10.19 1.01
C ARG A 69 -8.04 -9.65 2.21
N GLN A 70 -7.37 -8.91 3.09
CA GLN A 70 -7.97 -8.38 4.31
C GLN A 70 -9.04 -7.32 4.03
N VAL A 71 -8.84 -6.50 3.00
CA VAL A 71 -9.71 -5.36 2.68
C VAL A 71 -10.74 -5.68 1.59
N GLY A 72 -10.52 -6.76 0.82
CA GLY A 72 -11.38 -7.14 -0.30
C GLY A 72 -11.22 -6.27 -1.55
N LEU A 73 -10.18 -5.45 -1.63
CA LEU A 73 -9.91 -4.53 -2.74
C LEU A 73 -8.53 -4.82 -3.36
N PRO A 74 -8.33 -4.52 -4.66
CA PRO A 74 -7.01 -4.54 -5.26
C PRO A 74 -6.08 -3.53 -4.56
N VAL A 75 -4.87 -3.98 -4.24
CA VAL A 75 -3.82 -3.14 -3.63
C VAL A 75 -2.61 -3.12 -4.57
N SER A 76 -2.08 -1.93 -4.84
CA SER A 76 -0.85 -1.73 -5.60
C SER A 76 0.14 -0.86 -4.85
N THR A 77 1.43 -1.06 -5.09
CA THR A 77 2.53 -0.23 -4.58
C THR A 77 3.23 0.50 -5.72
N ALA A 78 3.98 1.54 -5.39
CA ALA A 78 4.86 2.20 -6.36
C ALA A 78 5.89 1.23 -6.98
N MET A 79 6.40 0.26 -6.22
CA MET A 79 7.35 -0.73 -6.72
C MET A 79 6.68 -1.74 -7.64
N ASN A 80 5.48 -2.26 -7.33
CA ASN A 80 4.71 -3.10 -8.24
C ASN A 80 4.46 -2.40 -9.58
N ALA A 81 3.97 -1.16 -9.51
CA ALA A 81 3.72 -0.36 -10.71
C ALA A 81 5.00 -0.15 -11.53
N THR A 82 6.14 0.08 -10.87
CA THR A 82 7.44 0.27 -11.54
C THR A 82 7.92 -1.02 -12.19
N VAL A 83 7.83 -2.16 -11.49
CA VAL A 83 8.23 -3.47 -12.03
C VAL A 83 7.37 -3.84 -13.23
N GLU A 84 6.05 -3.65 -13.15
CA GLU A 84 5.16 -3.91 -14.29
C GLU A 84 5.45 -2.98 -15.46
N ALA A 85 5.71 -1.69 -15.22
CA ALA A 85 6.06 -0.74 -16.27
C ALA A 85 7.37 -1.11 -16.99
N LEU A 86 8.37 -1.64 -16.27
CA LEU A 86 9.67 -2.02 -16.84
C LEU A 86 9.64 -3.33 -17.65
N LYS A 87 8.55 -4.11 -17.58
CA LYS A 87 8.38 -5.32 -18.41
C LYS A 87 7.98 -5.01 -19.85
N HIS A 88 7.64 -3.75 -20.16
CA HIS A 88 7.14 -3.27 -21.44
C HIS A 88 8.03 -2.17 -22.02
#